data_AF-A0A0S9MUS6-F1
#
_entry.id   AF-A0A0S9MUS6-F1
#
_cell.length_a   1.000
_cell.length_b   1.000
_cell.length_c   1.000
_cell.angle_alpha   90.00
_cell.angle_beta   90.00
_cell.angle_gamma   90.00
#
_symmetry.space_group_name_H-M   'P 1'
#
loop_
_entity.id
_entity.type
_entity.pdbx_description
1 polymer ?
#
loop_
_entity_poly.entity_id
_entity_poly.type
_entity_poly.pdbx_seq_one_letter_code
_entity_poly.pdbx_strand_id
1 'polypeptide(L)'
;MHARHRTALLACAAVFALHAPLAQAQSPHPLLSPPAAQRYPQELAKEMQRIAGGTAAQERAKALVAALQKTLAQPREGIRTVVVPERPIAGQLSAVAIVPPSSKPGVPIGVCLQQGVVAEDGQMTHTNIGMLQIASDGSVAPHLWTGERVGAEVDGKLQAACAPYRAGYIEYIRSAAPG
;
A
#
# COMPACT_ATOMS: atom_id res chain seq x y z
N MET A 1 2.50 81.75 -25.92
CA MET A 1 3.70 80.89 -25.92
C MET A 1 3.44 79.72 -24.98
N HIS A 2 3.80 78.52 -25.42
CA HIS A 2 3.13 77.26 -25.14
C HIS A 2 3.13 76.74 -23.69
N ALA A 3 2.05 76.00 -23.41
CA ALA A 3 1.68 75.38 -22.17
C ALA A 3 2.67 74.28 -21.72
N ARG A 4 2.87 74.22 -20.40
CA ARG A 4 3.58 73.15 -19.70
C ARG A 4 2.74 71.87 -19.75
N HIS A 5 3.06 70.96 -20.68
CA HIS A 5 2.48 69.63 -20.70
C HIS A 5 3.23 68.73 -19.71
N ARG A 6 2.50 68.35 -18.66
CA ARG A 6 2.91 67.36 -17.66
C ARG A 6 3.03 66.00 -18.35
N THR A 7 4.21 65.41 -18.18
CA THR A 7 4.59 64.04 -18.51
C THR A 7 3.55 63.01 -18.06
N ALA A 8 3.02 62.25 -19.02
CA ALA A 8 2.42 60.95 -18.79
C ALA A 8 3.00 59.99 -19.82
N LEU A 9 3.89 59.09 -19.38
CA LEU A 9 4.24 57.89 -20.12
C LEU A 9 4.18 56.72 -19.13
N LEU A 10 3.21 55.84 -19.41
CA LEU A 10 3.02 54.54 -18.79
C LEU A 10 4.30 53.70 -18.94
N ALA A 11 4.79 53.13 -17.84
CA ALA A 11 5.85 52.13 -17.88
C ALA A 11 5.27 50.73 -17.59
N CYS A 12 5.17 49.96 -18.68
CA CYS A 12 5.34 48.51 -18.82
C CYS A 12 4.59 47.56 -17.87
N ALA A 13 3.40 47.15 -18.33
CA ALA A 13 2.98 45.76 -18.18
C ALA A 13 3.68 44.92 -19.28
N ALA A 14 4.56 43.98 -18.89
CA ALA A 14 4.83 42.74 -19.63
C ALA A 14 5.81 41.83 -18.85
N VAL A 15 5.35 40.72 -18.28
CA VAL A 15 5.31 39.32 -18.78
C VAL A 15 6.61 38.53 -18.55
N PHE A 16 6.39 37.27 -18.14
CA PHE A 16 7.25 36.08 -18.13
C PHE A 16 7.98 35.82 -16.81
N ALA A 17 7.43 34.94 -15.96
CA ALA A 17 7.47 33.47 -16.07
C ALA A 17 8.85 32.93 -15.66
N LEU A 18 8.82 31.75 -15.04
CA LEU A 18 9.92 30.97 -14.45
C LEU A 18 9.97 31.15 -12.93
N HIS A 19 10.07 30.02 -12.23
CA HIS A 19 9.89 29.82 -10.79
C HIS A 19 8.45 29.57 -10.31
N ALA A 20 7.57 29.04 -11.16
CA ALA A 20 6.82 27.91 -10.65
C ALA A 20 7.86 26.79 -10.43
N PRO A 21 8.08 26.26 -9.21
CA PRO A 21 8.66 24.95 -9.15
C PRO A 21 7.74 24.08 -9.98
N LEU A 22 8.29 23.41 -10.99
CA LEU A 22 7.71 22.20 -11.50
C LEU A 22 7.56 21.29 -10.28
N ALA A 23 6.43 21.41 -9.57
CA ALA A 23 5.86 20.30 -8.86
C ALA A 23 5.70 19.26 -9.95
N GLN A 24 6.73 18.42 -10.10
CA GLN A 24 6.58 17.14 -10.76
C GLN A 24 5.46 16.49 -9.97
N ALA A 25 4.23 16.62 -10.47
CA ALA A 25 3.10 15.87 -9.98
C ALA A 25 3.52 14.43 -10.23
N GLN A 26 4.10 13.80 -9.20
CA GLN A 26 4.46 12.40 -9.24
C GLN A 26 3.19 11.68 -9.67
N SER A 27 3.26 11.01 -10.81
CA SER A 27 2.11 10.33 -11.39
C SER A 27 1.48 9.43 -10.32
N PRO A 28 0.15 9.45 -10.19
CA PRO A 28 -0.52 8.61 -9.21
C PRO A 28 -0.14 7.15 -9.43
N HIS A 29 -0.04 6.38 -8.35
CA HIS A 29 0.34 4.96 -8.43
C HIS A 29 -0.58 4.22 -9.43
N PRO A 30 -0.07 3.31 -10.30
CA PRO A 30 -0.85 2.67 -11.36
C PRO A 30 -2.16 2.01 -10.89
N LEU A 31 -2.16 1.43 -9.69
CA LEU A 31 -3.37 0.87 -9.04
C LEU A 31 -4.49 1.87 -8.77
N LEU A 32 -4.25 3.18 -8.85
CA LEU A 32 -5.26 4.23 -8.71
C LEU A 32 -5.88 4.62 -10.06
N SER A 33 -5.33 4.11 -11.17
CA SER A 33 -5.81 4.42 -12.51
C SER A 33 -6.58 3.22 -13.11
N PRO A 34 -7.61 3.46 -13.94
CA PRO A 34 -8.23 2.39 -14.73
C PRO A 34 -7.21 1.75 -15.70
N PRO A 35 -7.31 0.44 -15.98
CA PRO A 35 -8.33 -0.49 -15.48
C PRO A 35 -8.02 -1.06 -14.08
N ALA A 36 -6.79 -0.88 -13.58
CA ALA A 36 -6.32 -1.50 -12.35
C ALA A 36 -7.21 -1.16 -11.15
N ALA A 37 -7.57 0.12 -10.98
CA ALA A 37 -8.42 0.61 -9.89
C ALA A 37 -9.81 -0.04 -9.82
N GLN A 38 -10.31 -0.57 -10.93
CA GLN A 38 -11.61 -1.26 -11.01
C GLN A 38 -11.45 -2.77 -10.77
N ARG A 39 -10.30 -3.34 -11.17
CA ARG A 39 -10.03 -4.78 -11.16
C ARG A 39 -9.56 -5.29 -9.80
N TYR A 40 -8.51 -4.68 -9.23
CA TYR A 40 -7.84 -5.24 -8.06
C TYR A 40 -8.74 -5.39 -6.82
N PRO A 41 -9.74 -4.52 -6.55
CA PRO A 41 -10.61 -4.71 -5.39
C PRO A 41 -11.39 -6.03 -5.45
N GLN A 42 -11.84 -6.41 -6.65
CA GLN A 42 -12.65 -7.60 -6.88
C GLN A 42 -11.78 -8.86 -6.83
N GLU A 43 -10.63 -8.85 -7.51
CA GLU A 43 -9.66 -9.95 -7.49
C GLU A 43 -9.11 -10.19 -6.07
N LEU A 44 -8.81 -9.12 -5.32
CA LEU A 44 -8.37 -9.23 -3.93
C LEU A 44 -9.43 -9.86 -3.04
N ALA A 45 -10.69 -9.41 -3.15
CA ALA A 45 -11.78 -9.99 -2.37
C ALA A 45 -11.98 -11.47 -2.68
N LYS A 46 -11.92 -11.84 -3.97
CA LYS A 46 -12.02 -13.23 -4.44
C LYS A 46 -10.90 -14.10 -3.88
N GLU A 47 -9.65 -13.67 -3.97
CA GLU A 47 -8.51 -14.45 -3.48
C GLU A 47 -8.48 -14.55 -1.95
N MET A 48 -8.83 -13.47 -1.24
CA MET A 48 -8.97 -13.52 0.22
C MET A 48 -10.11 -14.45 0.65
N GLN A 49 -11.24 -14.45 -0.06
CA GLN A 49 -12.35 -15.37 0.17
C GLN A 49 -11.93 -16.83 -0.05
N ARG A 50 -11.11 -17.10 -1.09
CA ARG A 50 -10.60 -18.44 -1.39
C ARG A 50 -9.66 -18.96 -0.30
N ILE A 51 -8.86 -18.09 0.31
CA ILE A 51 -7.89 -18.46 1.36
C ILE A 51 -8.56 -18.61 2.72
N ALA A 52 -9.31 -17.61 3.16
CA ALA A 52 -9.79 -17.51 4.54
C ALA A 52 -11.24 -17.98 4.74
N GLY A 53 -12.03 -18.03 3.67
CA GLY A 53 -13.45 -18.36 3.75
C GLY A 53 -14.28 -17.29 4.49
N GLY A 54 -15.60 -17.48 4.50
CA GLY A 54 -16.57 -16.66 5.24
C GLY A 54 -16.71 -15.20 4.76
N THR A 55 -17.67 -14.48 5.35
CA THR A 55 -17.95 -13.06 5.04
C THR A 55 -16.87 -12.10 5.57
N ALA A 56 -16.15 -12.51 6.63
CA ALA A 56 -15.06 -11.74 7.21
C ALA A 56 -13.92 -11.47 6.21
N ALA A 57 -13.69 -12.38 5.25
CA ALA A 57 -12.70 -12.18 4.20
C ALA A 57 -13.05 -11.02 3.26
N GLN A 58 -14.32 -10.89 2.88
CA GLN A 58 -14.78 -9.82 1.98
C GLN A 58 -14.73 -8.46 2.67
N GLU A 59 -15.20 -8.38 3.91
CA GLU A 59 -15.12 -7.14 4.69
C GLU A 59 -13.66 -6.74 4.95
N ARG A 60 -12.78 -7.72 5.21
CA ARG A 60 -11.36 -7.44 5.34
C ARG A 60 -10.74 -6.95 4.04
N ALA A 61 -11.09 -7.53 2.90
CA ALA A 61 -10.63 -7.08 1.59
C ALA A 61 -11.07 -5.65 1.30
N LYS A 62 -12.34 -5.30 1.53
CA LYS A 62 -12.85 -3.92 1.38
C LYS A 62 -12.07 -2.93 2.25
N ALA A 63 -11.86 -3.27 3.52
CA ALA A 63 -11.09 -2.43 4.44
C ALA A 63 -9.63 -2.27 3.99
N LEU A 64 -9.01 -3.33 3.47
CA LEU A 64 -7.65 -3.26 2.92
C LEU A 64 -7.60 -2.40 1.66
N VAL A 65 -8.56 -2.53 0.74
CA VAL A 65 -8.67 -1.68 -0.46
C VAL A 65 -8.75 -0.21 -0.06
N ALA A 66 -9.63 0.16 0.88
CA ALA A 66 -9.76 1.54 1.33
C ALA A 66 -8.45 2.09 1.94
N ALA A 67 -7.78 1.27 2.76
CA ALA A 67 -6.49 1.64 3.35
C ALA A 67 -5.37 1.79 2.30
N LEU A 68 -5.36 0.90 1.29
CA LEU A 68 -4.43 0.98 0.16
C LEU A 68 -4.69 2.22 -0.69
N GLN A 69 -5.94 2.51 -1.06
CA GLN A 69 -6.29 3.72 -1.83
C GLN A 69 -5.80 4.99 -1.13
N LYS A 70 -6.05 5.12 0.17
CA LYS A 70 -5.56 6.24 0.99
C LYS A 70 -4.03 6.32 1.01
N THR A 71 -3.37 5.18 1.14
CA THR A 71 -1.90 5.09 1.21
C THR A 71 -1.26 5.44 -0.13
N LEU A 72 -1.78 4.88 -1.22
CA LEU A 72 -1.25 5.05 -2.57
C LEU A 72 -1.49 6.45 -3.12
N ALA A 73 -2.53 7.15 -2.68
CA ALA A 73 -2.81 8.53 -3.07
C ALA A 73 -1.77 9.54 -2.53
N GLN A 74 -0.95 9.13 -1.57
CA GLN A 74 0.11 9.95 -1.00
C GLN A 74 1.48 9.47 -1.49
N PRO A 75 2.19 10.26 -2.31
CA PRO A 75 3.53 9.91 -2.74
C PRO A 75 4.50 9.85 -1.55
N ARG A 76 5.33 8.80 -1.49
CA ARG A 76 6.30 8.58 -0.41
C ARG A 76 7.51 7.79 -0.93
N GLU A 77 8.70 8.18 -0.50
CA GLU A 77 9.96 7.52 -0.84
C GLU A 77 10.28 6.27 0.01
N GLY A 78 9.50 6.00 1.07
CA GLY A 78 9.70 4.86 1.96
C GLY A 78 8.77 3.68 1.65
N ILE A 79 9.25 2.46 1.90
CA ILE A 79 8.40 1.27 1.97
C ILE A 79 7.44 1.41 3.15
N ARG A 80 6.16 1.14 2.94
CA ARG A 80 5.12 1.24 3.96
C ARG A 80 4.52 -0.13 4.27
N THR A 81 4.05 -0.28 5.50
CA THR A 81 3.25 -1.45 5.89
C THR A 81 1.86 -0.96 6.29
N VAL A 82 0.84 -1.53 5.67
CA VAL A 82 -0.58 -1.30 5.99
C VAL A 82 -1.11 -2.55 6.66
N VAL A 83 -1.61 -2.42 7.90
CA VAL A 83 -2.17 -3.54 8.66
C VAL A 83 -3.65 -3.29 8.86
N VAL A 84 -4.48 -4.27 8.50
CA VAL A 84 -5.93 -4.19 8.62
C VAL A 84 -6.45 -5.45 9.34
N PRO A 85 -7.12 -5.34 10.49
CA PRO A 85 -7.26 -4.10 11.26
C PRO A 85 -5.91 -3.70 11.85
N GLU A 86 -5.72 -2.41 12.14
CA GLU A 86 -4.45 -1.89 12.68
C GLU A 86 -4.01 -2.60 13.97
N ARG A 87 -4.99 -3.05 14.77
CA ARG A 87 -4.78 -3.89 15.96
C ARG A 87 -5.49 -5.23 15.77
N PRO A 88 -4.79 -6.27 15.29
CA PRO A 88 -5.31 -7.63 15.24
C PRO A 88 -5.72 -8.11 16.64
N ILE A 89 -6.88 -8.76 16.73
CA ILE A 89 -7.32 -9.49 17.93
C ILE A 89 -7.45 -10.98 17.63
N ALA A 90 -7.52 -11.81 18.68
CA ALA A 90 -7.74 -13.24 18.56
C ALA A 90 -9.01 -13.57 17.75
N GLY A 91 -8.95 -14.65 16.97
CA GLY A 91 -10.05 -15.10 16.12
C GLY A 91 -10.29 -14.25 14.88
N GLN A 92 -9.58 -13.14 14.71
CA GLN A 92 -9.81 -12.21 13.60
C GLN A 92 -8.81 -12.39 12.46
N LEU A 93 -9.35 -12.46 11.24
CA LEU A 93 -8.55 -12.32 10.03
C LEU A 93 -7.95 -10.92 9.95
N SER A 94 -6.64 -10.86 9.75
CA SER A 94 -5.88 -9.64 9.51
C SER A 94 -5.09 -9.75 8.21
N ALA A 95 -4.90 -8.61 7.54
CA ALA A 95 -4.11 -8.50 6.33
C ALA A 95 -3.00 -7.47 6.52
N VAL A 96 -1.79 -7.82 6.10
CA VAL A 96 -0.59 -6.99 6.15
C VAL A 96 -0.12 -6.77 4.72
N ALA A 97 -0.28 -5.55 4.20
CA ALA A 97 0.23 -5.17 2.89
C ALA A 97 1.55 -4.42 3.01
N ILE A 98 2.55 -4.81 2.23
CA ILE A 98 3.85 -4.14 2.09
C ILE A 98 3.80 -3.35 0.78
N VAL A 99 3.75 -2.02 0.91
CA VAL A 99 3.60 -1.08 -0.21
C VAL A 99 4.97 -0.53 -0.60
N PRO A 100 5.42 -0.72 -1.85
CA PRO A 100 6.67 -0.14 -2.36
C PRO A 100 6.67 1.40 -2.30
N PRO A 101 7.85 2.04 -2.37
CA PRO A 101 7.94 3.48 -2.49
C PRO A 101 7.40 3.95 -3.85
N SER A 102 7.03 5.23 -3.94
CA SER A 102 6.50 5.84 -5.16
C SER A 102 7.49 5.85 -6.32
N SER A 103 8.79 5.75 -6.04
CA SER A 103 9.87 5.58 -7.02
C SER A 103 9.95 4.16 -7.62
N LYS A 104 9.10 3.22 -7.17
CA LYS A 104 9.03 1.83 -7.68
C LYS A 104 7.59 1.39 -7.96
N PRO A 105 6.83 2.11 -8.82
CA PRO A 105 5.41 1.84 -9.04
C PRO A 105 5.12 0.51 -9.77
N GLY A 106 6.13 -0.08 -10.41
CA GLY A 106 6.03 -1.38 -11.08
C GLY A 106 6.23 -2.58 -10.16
N VAL A 107 6.74 -2.39 -8.94
CA VAL A 107 6.92 -3.47 -7.99
C VAL A 107 5.55 -3.85 -7.41
N PRO A 108 5.15 -5.14 -7.40
CA PRO A 108 3.87 -5.55 -6.82
C PRO A 108 3.75 -5.20 -5.33
N ILE A 109 2.52 -5.05 -4.85
CA ILE A 109 2.23 -4.94 -3.42
C ILE A 109 2.09 -6.35 -2.86
N GLY A 110 2.97 -6.72 -1.93
CA GLY A 110 2.86 -7.99 -1.22
C GLY A 110 1.80 -7.91 -0.13
N VAL A 111 0.93 -8.91 -0.02
CA VAL A 111 -0.08 -9.02 1.03
C VAL A 111 0.09 -10.35 1.75
N CYS A 112 0.13 -10.32 3.08
CA CYS A 112 0.08 -11.52 3.91
C CYS A 112 -1.19 -11.52 4.75
N LEU A 113 -1.84 -12.68 4.80
CA LEU A 113 -3.04 -12.91 5.59
C LEU A 113 -2.64 -13.72 6.83
N GLN A 114 -3.07 -13.24 7.98
CA GLN A 114 -2.87 -13.95 9.25
C GLN A 114 -4.16 -14.03 10.04
N GLN A 115 -4.31 -15.11 10.80
CA GLN A 115 -5.43 -15.31 11.71
C GLN A 115 -4.90 -15.64 13.10
N GLY A 116 -5.43 -14.95 14.12
CA GLY A 116 -5.18 -15.31 15.50
C GLY A 116 -5.97 -16.57 15.87
N VAL A 117 -5.29 -17.58 16.38
CA VAL A 117 -5.85 -18.82 16.93
C VAL A 117 -5.53 -18.85 18.42
N VAL A 118 -6.53 -19.16 19.23
CA VAL A 118 -6.33 -19.41 20.67
C VAL A 118 -6.20 -20.93 20.83
N ALA A 119 -5.06 -21.38 21.33
CA ALA A 119 -4.83 -22.78 21.64
C ALA A 119 -5.60 -23.20 22.92
N GLU A 120 -5.72 -24.51 23.16
CA GLU A 120 -6.47 -25.07 24.29
C GLU A 120 -5.91 -24.65 25.66
N ASP A 121 -4.62 -24.29 25.71
CA ASP A 121 -3.93 -23.75 26.89
C ASP A 121 -4.15 -22.25 27.11
N GLY A 122 -4.96 -21.60 26.26
CA GLY A 122 -5.24 -20.16 26.30
C GLY A 122 -4.17 -19.29 25.64
N GLN A 123 -3.10 -19.86 25.08
CA GLN A 123 -2.08 -19.10 24.36
C GLN A 123 -2.61 -18.61 23.01
N MET A 124 -2.29 -17.35 22.68
CA MET A 124 -2.65 -16.75 21.41
C MET A 124 -1.49 -16.93 20.43
N THR A 125 -1.76 -17.58 19.30
CA THR A 125 -0.81 -17.69 18.19
C THR A 125 -1.40 -17.03 16.96
N HIS A 126 -0.59 -16.28 16.20
CA HIS A 126 -0.98 -15.90 14.85
C HIS A 126 -0.46 -16.95 13.88
N THR A 127 -1.31 -17.35 12.94
CA THR A 127 -0.92 -18.22 11.83
C THR A 127 -1.01 -17.44 10.53
N ASN A 128 0.04 -17.50 9.71
CA ASN A 128 -0.03 -17.04 8.32
C ASN A 128 -0.85 -18.07 7.55
N ILE A 129 -1.98 -17.62 6.98
CA ILE A 129 -2.93 -18.49 6.27
C ILE A 129 -2.82 -18.34 4.75
N GLY A 130 -2.06 -17.37 4.25
CA GLY A 130 -1.81 -17.21 2.83
C GLY A 130 -1.17 -15.88 2.46
N MET A 131 -0.56 -15.83 1.30
CA MET A 131 0.10 -14.65 0.76
C MET A 131 -0.38 -14.39 -0.66
N LEU A 132 -0.51 -13.11 -0.98
CA LEU A 132 -0.96 -12.59 -2.26
C LEU A 132 0.02 -11.53 -2.75
N GLN A 133 -0.01 -11.26 -4.05
CA GLN A 133 0.57 -10.08 -4.65
C GLN A 133 -0.48 -9.34 -5.46
N ILE A 134 -0.47 -8.01 -5.38
CA ILE A 134 -1.26 -7.13 -6.23
C ILE A 134 -0.29 -6.48 -7.22
N ALA A 135 -0.36 -6.87 -8.49
CA ALA A 135 0.49 -6.28 -9.54
C ALA A 135 -0.03 -4.90 -9.97
N SER A 136 0.81 -4.11 -10.64
CA SER A 136 0.49 -2.75 -11.07
C SER A 136 -0.67 -2.66 -12.07
N ASP A 137 -0.96 -3.74 -12.80
CA ASP A 137 -2.12 -3.88 -13.71
C ASP A 137 -3.44 -4.20 -12.98
N GLY A 138 -3.38 -4.36 -11.65
CA GLY A 138 -4.51 -4.71 -10.80
C GLY A 138 -4.86 -6.19 -10.76
N SER A 139 -4.04 -7.08 -11.33
CA SER A 139 -4.17 -8.51 -11.09
C SER A 139 -3.76 -8.87 -9.66
N VAL A 140 -4.44 -9.87 -9.08
CA VAL A 140 -4.11 -10.43 -7.77
C VAL A 140 -3.86 -11.92 -7.90
N ALA A 141 -2.73 -12.39 -7.39
CA ALA A 141 -2.36 -13.79 -7.47
C ALA A 141 -1.77 -14.28 -6.14
N PRO A 142 -1.88 -15.58 -5.85
CA PRO A 142 -1.14 -16.21 -4.76
C PRO A 142 0.35 -15.99 -4.94
N HIS A 143 1.02 -15.67 -3.84
CA HIS A 143 2.46 -15.52 -3.83
C HIS A 143 3.10 -16.69 -3.08
N LEU A 144 3.93 -17.45 -3.78
CA LEU A 144 4.69 -18.54 -3.19
C LEU A 144 5.83 -17.95 -2.36
N TRP A 145 5.75 -18.10 -1.04
CA TRP A 145 6.89 -17.86 -0.16
C TRP A 145 7.40 -19.19 0.39
N THR A 146 8.72 -19.32 0.44
CA THR A 146 9.46 -20.54 0.73
C THR A 146 9.95 -20.63 2.18
N GLY A 147 9.57 -19.70 3.06
CA GLY A 147 10.08 -19.60 4.43
C GLY A 147 9.03 -19.93 5.51
N GLU A 148 9.51 -20.27 6.71
CA GLU A 148 8.83 -20.97 7.81
C GLU A 148 7.44 -20.45 8.24
N ARG A 149 6.61 -21.41 8.68
CA ARG A 149 5.39 -21.15 9.46
C ARG A 149 5.80 -20.61 10.84
N VAL A 150 5.95 -19.30 10.98
CA VAL A 150 6.27 -18.71 12.29
C VAL A 150 4.98 -18.41 13.03
N GLY A 151 4.76 -19.20 14.09
CA GLY A 151 3.75 -18.97 15.10
C GLY A 151 4.33 -19.36 16.45
N ALA A 152 5.32 -18.61 16.94
CA ALA A 152 5.81 -18.74 18.31
C ALA A 152 5.78 -17.37 18.97
N GLU A 153 5.23 -17.32 20.17
CA GLU A 153 5.35 -16.19 21.09
C GLU A 153 6.84 -16.02 21.44
N VAL A 154 7.41 -14.85 21.18
CA VAL A 154 8.78 -14.51 21.57
C VAL A 154 8.69 -13.36 22.56
N ASP A 155 9.15 -13.60 23.80
CA ASP A 155 9.25 -12.61 24.87
C ASP A 155 7.93 -11.90 25.24
N GLY A 156 6.81 -12.63 25.31
CA GLY A 156 5.50 -12.06 25.68
C GLY A 156 4.94 -11.07 24.66
N LYS A 157 5.57 -10.99 23.47
CA LYS A 157 5.13 -10.18 22.34
C LYS A 157 4.69 -11.11 21.23
N LEU A 158 3.41 -11.02 20.93
CA LEU A 158 2.78 -11.68 19.79
C LEU A 158 3.51 -11.29 18.50
N GLN A 159 4.42 -12.15 18.00
CA GLN A 159 5.00 -11.93 16.69
C GLN A 159 3.92 -12.18 15.64
N ALA A 160 3.58 -11.14 14.89
CA ALA A 160 2.67 -11.26 13.76
C ALA A 160 3.25 -12.30 12.78
N ALA A 161 2.50 -13.34 12.45
CA ALA A 161 2.91 -14.41 11.54
C ALA A 161 3.37 -13.91 10.16
N CYS A 162 2.94 -12.69 9.78
CA CYS A 162 3.38 -12.01 8.57
C CYS A 162 4.76 -11.32 8.68
N ALA A 163 5.43 -11.32 9.85
CA ALA A 163 6.69 -10.60 10.05
C ALA A 163 7.86 -11.12 9.21
N PRO A 164 8.12 -12.43 9.10
CA PRO A 164 9.19 -12.94 8.24
C PRO A 164 8.92 -12.67 6.75
N TYR A 165 7.66 -12.85 6.32
CA TYR A 165 7.24 -12.49 4.97
C TYR A 165 7.51 -11.01 4.68
N ARG A 166 7.11 -10.11 5.59
CA ARG A 166 7.36 -8.67 5.48
C ARG A 166 8.85 -8.37 5.34
N ALA A 167 9.69 -8.99 6.16
CA ALA A 167 11.14 -8.78 6.10
C ALA A 167 11.71 -9.21 4.74
N GLY A 168 11.38 -10.41 4.26
CA GLY A 168 11.82 -10.89 2.95
C GLY A 168 11.29 -10.03 1.79
N TYR A 169 10.04 -9.57 1.89
CA TYR A 169 9.44 -8.71 0.85
C TYR A 169 10.07 -7.32 0.81
N ILE A 170 10.46 -6.76 1.97
CA ILE A 170 11.20 -5.50 2.03
C ILE A 170 12.56 -5.64 1.31
N GLU A 171 13.28 -6.74 1.50
CA GLU A 171 14.54 -6.99 0.79
C GLU A 171 14.33 -7.13 -0.72
N TYR A 172 13.28 -7.84 -1.13
CA TYR A 172 12.87 -7.90 -2.53
C TYR A 172 12.64 -6.50 -3.11
N ILE A 173 11.83 -5.65 -2.46
CA ILE A 173 11.56 -4.28 -2.92
C ILE A 173 12.86 -3.46 -2.99
N ARG A 174 13.77 -3.59 -2.01
CA ARG A 174 15.06 -2.88 -2.01
C ARG A 174 15.93 -3.28 -3.20
N SER A 175 15.98 -4.58 -3.51
CA SER A 175 16.78 -5.14 -4.61
C SER A 175 16.22 -4.84 -6.01
N ALA A 176 14.92 -4.55 -6.13
CA ALA A 176 14.30 -4.24 -7.42
C ALA A 176 14.83 -2.92 -7.99
N ALA A 177 15.02 -2.84 -9.31
CA ALA A 177 15.41 -1.60 -9.97
C ALA A 177 14.34 -0.50 -9.76
N PRO A 178 14.72 0.80 -9.75
CA PRO A 178 13.77 1.90 -9.88
C PRO A 178 12.93 1.74 -11.15
N GLY A 179 11.66 2.12 -11.07
CA GLY A 179 10.69 2.03 -12.16
C GLY A 179 10.52 3.34 -12.92
#